data_AF-A0A355DDS2-F1
#
_entry.id   AF-A0A355DDS2-F1
#
_cell.length_a   1.000
_cell.length_b   1.000
_cell.length_c   1.000
_cell.angle_alpha   90.00
_cell.angle_beta   90.00
_cell.angle_gamma   90.00
#
_symmetry.space_group_name_H-M   'P 1'
#
loop_
_entity.id
_entity.type
_entity.pdbx_description
1 polymer ?
#
loop_
_entity_poly.entity_id
_entity_poly.type
_entity_poly.pdbx_seq_one_letter_code
_entity_poly.pdbx_strand_id
1 'polypeptide(L)'
;MGDTPMPDAADLDAADPLAGFRYEFFHDASEPNLIYLDGNSLGRMPRRAADLVADLVNDQWGGRLIRGWNEGWFDLPNRVGDRLAGLVGASAGEVTLADSTSVCLYKAAAAAVAARPGRTRIITDDLNFPS
;
A
#
# COMPACT_ATOMS: atom_id res chain seq x y z
N MET A 1 14.97 22.74 -34.36
CA MET A 1 13.98 21.75 -33.86
C MET A 1 12.81 22.56 -33.37
N GLY A 2 11.66 22.47 -34.05
CA GLY A 2 10.52 23.31 -33.73
C GLY A 2 9.93 22.95 -32.38
N ASP A 3 9.69 23.96 -31.55
CA ASP A 3 8.86 23.86 -30.34
C ASP A 3 7.49 23.33 -30.77
N THR A 4 7.25 22.04 -30.55
CA THR A 4 5.88 21.55 -30.52
C THR A 4 5.33 22.01 -29.18
N PRO A 5 4.31 22.89 -29.14
CA PRO A 5 3.73 23.32 -27.88
C PRO A 5 3.32 22.08 -27.10
N MET A 6 3.66 22.02 -25.81
CA MET A 6 3.13 20.94 -24.98
C MET A 6 1.60 21.00 -25.02
N PRO A 7 0.91 19.85 -25.12
CA PRO A 7 -0.55 19.83 -25.00
C PRO A 7 -0.97 20.47 -23.67
N ASP A 8 -2.14 21.11 -23.68
CA ASP A 8 -2.70 21.69 -22.47
C ASP A 8 -3.01 20.58 -21.44
N ALA A 9 -3.04 20.92 -20.16
CA ALA A 9 -3.36 19.98 -19.08
C ALA A 9 -4.73 19.33 -19.30
N ALA A 10 -5.70 20.08 -19.83
CA ALA A 10 -7.03 19.55 -20.16
C ALA A 10 -6.99 18.47 -21.25
N ASP A 11 -6.10 18.62 -22.25
CA ASP A 11 -5.93 17.62 -23.31
C ASP A 11 -5.26 16.34 -22.76
N LEU A 12 -4.31 16.51 -21.83
CA LEU A 12 -3.65 15.39 -21.14
C LEU A 12 -4.62 14.62 -20.24
N ASP A 13 -5.45 15.33 -19.46
CA ASP A 13 -6.48 14.70 -18.62
C ASP A 13 -7.53 13.95 -19.45
N ALA A 14 -7.94 14.52 -20.59
CA ALA A 14 -8.92 13.87 -21.49
C ALA A 14 -8.37 12.60 -22.14
N ALA A 15 -7.05 12.51 -22.34
CA ALA A 15 -6.38 11.36 -22.94
C ALA A 15 -5.93 10.30 -21.93
N ASP A 16 -6.00 10.57 -20.62
CA ASP A 16 -5.50 9.66 -19.58
C ASP A 16 -6.40 8.41 -19.44
N PRO A 17 -5.91 7.20 -19.79
CA PRO A 17 -6.68 5.97 -19.62
C PRO A 17 -6.95 5.62 -18.15
N LEU A 18 -6.27 6.28 -17.20
CA LEU A 18 -6.42 6.06 -15.77
C LEU A 18 -7.35 7.09 -15.10
N ALA A 19 -7.86 8.08 -15.82
CA ALA A 19 -8.69 9.16 -15.25
C ALA A 19 -9.88 8.64 -14.43
N GLY A 20 -10.44 7.48 -14.82
CA GLY A 20 -11.52 6.82 -14.09
C GLY A 20 -11.17 6.41 -12.65
N PHE A 21 -9.91 6.09 -12.35
CA PHE A 21 -9.48 5.72 -11.00
C PHE A 21 -9.60 6.86 -10.00
N ARG A 22 -9.63 8.12 -10.46
CA ARG A 22 -9.89 9.28 -9.59
C ARG A 22 -11.16 9.08 -8.76
N TYR A 23 -12.19 8.47 -9.33
CA TYR A 23 -13.49 8.27 -8.68
C TYR A 23 -13.52 7.09 -7.70
N GLU A 24 -12.48 6.26 -7.63
CA GLU A 24 -12.34 5.20 -6.61
C GLU A 24 -11.87 5.76 -5.25
N PHE A 25 -11.50 7.05 -5.18
CA PHE A 25 -11.04 7.72 -3.98
C PHE A 25 -12.08 8.69 -3.42
N PHE A 26 -12.05 8.90 -2.10
CA PHE A 26 -12.90 9.88 -1.45
C PHE A 26 -12.46 11.30 -1.81
N HIS A 27 -13.40 12.18 -2.16
CA HIS A 27 -13.19 13.62 -2.40
C HIS A 27 -14.20 14.39 -1.55
N ASP A 28 -13.71 15.32 -0.72
CA ASP A 28 -14.57 16.11 0.15
C ASP A 28 -15.29 17.18 -0.67
N ALA A 29 -16.63 17.18 -0.60
CA ALA A 29 -17.45 18.14 -1.33
C ALA A 29 -17.29 19.58 -0.81
N SER A 30 -16.81 19.76 0.42
CA SER A 30 -16.49 21.08 0.99
C SER A 30 -15.17 21.66 0.47
N GLU A 31 -14.30 20.82 -0.12
CA GLU A 31 -13.01 21.22 -0.69
C GLU A 31 -12.86 20.76 -2.16
N PRO A 32 -13.74 21.20 -3.08
CA PRO A 32 -13.77 20.69 -4.46
C PRO A 32 -12.50 20.99 -5.27
N ASN A 33 -11.71 21.96 -4.84
CA ASN A 33 -10.49 22.42 -5.51
C ASN A 33 -9.20 22.05 -4.77
N LEU A 34 -9.26 21.13 -3.78
CA LEU A 34 -8.07 20.72 -3.05
C LEU A 34 -7.07 20.00 -3.98
N ILE A 35 -5.89 20.60 -4.13
CA ILE A 35 -4.75 20.01 -4.82
C ILE A 35 -3.91 19.25 -3.79
N TYR A 36 -4.11 17.93 -3.71
CA TYR A 36 -3.46 17.08 -2.71
C TYR A 36 -2.18 16.42 -3.26
N LEU A 37 -1.03 17.02 -2.95
CA LEU A 37 0.30 16.61 -3.43
C LEU A 37 1.18 16.01 -2.32
N ASP A 38 0.58 15.35 -1.33
CA ASP A 38 1.28 14.69 -0.22
C ASP A 38 0.87 13.20 -0.07
N GLY A 39 0.45 12.60 -1.20
CA GLY A 39 0.01 11.20 -1.25
C GLY A 39 1.12 10.19 -0.97
N ASN A 40 2.38 10.60 -1.05
CA ASN A 40 3.55 9.80 -0.68
C ASN A 40 3.71 9.65 0.83
N SER A 41 3.18 10.59 1.62
CA SER A 41 3.16 10.53 3.08
C SER A 41 1.92 9.76 3.56
N LEU A 42 0.74 10.18 3.09
CA LEU A 42 -0.53 9.52 3.36
C LEU A 42 -1.37 9.42 2.09
N GLY A 43 -1.62 8.19 1.64
CA GLY A 43 -2.47 7.96 0.48
C GLY A 43 -3.91 8.46 0.72
N ARG A 44 -4.52 9.07 -0.29
CA ARG A 44 -5.95 9.42 -0.25
C ARG A 44 -6.78 8.15 -0.06
N MET A 45 -7.80 8.21 0.78
CA MET A 45 -8.60 7.03 1.15
C MET A 45 -9.41 6.49 -0.06
N PRO A 46 -9.31 5.19 -0.40
CA PRO A 46 -10.23 4.55 -1.33
C PRO A 46 -11.66 4.53 -0.76
N ARG A 47 -12.68 4.84 -1.57
CA ARG A 47 -14.09 4.87 -1.12
C ARG A 47 -14.52 3.53 -0.50
N ARG A 48 -14.11 2.43 -1.12
CA ARG A 48 -14.43 1.06 -0.68
C ARG A 48 -13.88 0.71 0.71
N ALA A 49 -12.86 1.42 1.19
CA ALA A 49 -12.29 1.14 2.50
C ALA A 49 -13.30 1.35 3.63
N ALA A 50 -14.16 2.37 3.53
CA ALA A 50 -15.19 2.63 4.53
C ALA A 50 -16.18 1.47 4.65
N ASP A 51 -16.67 0.98 3.51
CA ASP A 51 -17.63 -0.14 3.45
C ASP A 51 -17.01 -1.43 3.99
N LEU A 52 -15.76 -1.73 3.61
CA LEU A 52 -15.04 -2.92 4.08
C LEU A 52 -14.80 -2.90 5.59
N VAL A 53 -14.48 -1.74 6.17
CA VAL A 53 -14.31 -1.60 7.63
C VAL A 53 -15.64 -1.75 8.35
N ALA A 54 -16.73 -1.19 7.81
CA ALA A 54 -18.06 -1.34 8.39
C ALA A 54 -18.52 -2.81 8.42
N ASP A 55 -18.33 -3.55 7.31
CA ASP A 55 -18.62 -4.99 7.22
C ASP A 55 -17.74 -5.80 8.19
N LEU A 56 -16.44 -5.50 8.26
CA LEU A 56 -15.52 -6.15 9.20
C LEU A 56 -15.99 -6.00 10.65
N VAL A 57 -16.40 -4.79 11.06
CA VAL A 57 -16.77 -4.51 12.45
C VAL A 57 -18.15 -5.07 12.78
N ASN A 58 -19.16 -4.77 11.96
CA ASN A 58 -20.55 -5.08 12.29
C ASN A 58 -20.87 -6.56 12.05
N ASP A 59 -20.47 -7.08 10.90
CA ASP A 59 -20.91 -8.40 10.44
C ASP A 59 -19.88 -9.48 10.76
N GLN A 60 -18.63 -9.29 10.33
CA GLN A 60 -17.58 -10.29 10.55
C GLN A 60 -17.23 -10.39 12.04
N TRP A 61 -16.79 -9.30 12.68
CA TRP A 61 -16.43 -9.34 14.08
C TRP A 61 -17.67 -9.42 14.98
N GLY A 62 -18.60 -8.47 14.86
CA GLY A 62 -19.80 -8.42 15.72
C GLY A 62 -20.69 -9.66 15.60
N GLY A 63 -20.89 -10.16 14.38
CA GLY A 63 -21.76 -11.31 14.11
C GLY A 63 -21.05 -12.67 14.12
N ARG A 64 -19.92 -12.81 13.41
CA ARG A 64 -19.22 -14.10 13.29
C ARG A 64 -18.30 -14.42 14.46
N LEU A 65 -17.80 -13.39 15.17
CA LEU A 65 -16.90 -13.54 16.32
C LEU A 65 -15.68 -14.41 15.96
N ILE A 66 -15.29 -15.32 16.86
CA ILE A 66 -14.13 -16.21 16.71
C ILE A 66 -14.15 -17.04 15.42
N ARG A 67 -15.32 -17.27 14.82
CA ARG A 67 -15.42 -18.02 13.55
C ARG A 67 -14.69 -17.32 12.41
N GLY A 68 -14.53 -16.00 12.46
CA GLY A 68 -13.78 -15.21 11.48
C GLY A 68 -12.38 -15.75 11.19
N TRP A 69 -11.72 -16.35 12.19
CA TRP A 69 -10.42 -17.01 12.02
C TRP A 69 -10.44 -18.12 10.97
N ASN A 70 -11.47 -18.96 11.00
CA ASN A 70 -11.65 -20.06 10.04
C ASN A 70 -12.36 -19.61 8.75
N GLU A 71 -12.82 -18.35 8.70
CA GLU A 71 -13.54 -17.75 7.58
C GLU A 71 -12.64 -16.79 6.79
N GLY A 72 -11.33 -17.01 6.86
CA GLY A 72 -10.34 -16.40 5.98
C GLY A 72 -9.55 -15.24 6.58
N TRP A 73 -9.76 -14.87 7.85
CA TRP A 73 -8.86 -13.93 8.55
C TRP A 73 -7.45 -14.50 8.70
N PHE A 74 -7.32 -15.81 9.01
CA PHE A 74 -6.02 -16.46 9.17
C PHE A 74 -5.16 -16.38 7.89
N ASP A 75 -5.78 -16.59 6.72
CA ASP A 75 -5.06 -16.60 5.44
C ASP A 75 -4.96 -15.21 4.80
N LEU A 76 -5.63 -14.19 5.35
CA LEU A 76 -5.68 -12.84 4.77
C LEU A 76 -4.29 -12.23 4.52
N PRO A 77 -3.32 -12.31 5.46
CA PRO A 77 -1.97 -11.78 5.24
C PRO A 77 -1.29 -12.30 3.97
N ASN A 78 -1.39 -13.60 3.72
CA ASN A 78 -0.77 -14.25 2.56
C ASN A 78 -1.52 -13.91 1.27
N ARG A 79 -2.86 -13.91 1.29
CA ARG A 79 -3.66 -13.51 0.10
C ARG A 79 -3.37 -12.08 -0.33
N VAL A 80 -3.24 -11.15 0.63
CA VAL A 80 -2.86 -9.75 0.33
C VAL A 80 -1.42 -9.71 -0.17
N GLY A 81 -0.51 -10.45 0.45
CA GLY A 81 0.88 -10.57 0.02
C GLY A 81 1.01 -11.03 -1.44
N ASP A 82 0.32 -12.10 -1.82
CA ASP A 82 0.30 -12.61 -3.20
C ASP A 82 -0.23 -11.59 -4.21
N ARG A 83 -1.21 -10.76 -3.79
CA ARG A 83 -1.72 -9.68 -4.63
C ARG A 83 -0.70 -8.57 -4.83
N LEU A 84 0.14 -8.30 -3.83
CA LEU A 84 1.21 -7.29 -3.87
C LEU A 84 2.48 -7.80 -4.55
N ALA A 85 2.72 -9.12 -4.57
CA ALA A 85 3.96 -9.72 -5.08
C ALA A 85 4.32 -9.25 -6.50
N GLY A 86 3.33 -9.19 -7.40
CA GLY A 86 3.53 -8.71 -8.78
C GLY A 86 3.97 -7.25 -8.89
N LEU A 87 3.67 -6.40 -7.90
CA LEU A 87 4.09 -4.99 -7.88
C LEU A 87 5.57 -4.82 -7.53
N VAL A 88 6.15 -5.80 -6.82
CA VAL A 88 7.54 -5.78 -6.36
C VAL A 88 8.43 -6.80 -7.08
N GLY A 89 7.90 -7.48 -8.10
CA GLY A 89 8.63 -8.48 -8.88
C GLY A 89 8.84 -9.83 -8.17
N ALA A 90 8.02 -10.13 -7.16
CA ALA A 90 8.05 -11.38 -6.41
C ALA A 90 6.99 -12.38 -6.92
N SER A 91 7.21 -13.66 -6.61
CA SER A 91 6.29 -14.77 -6.91
C SER A 91 5.24 -14.95 -5.80
N ALA A 92 4.20 -15.74 -6.09
CA ALA A 92 3.25 -16.16 -5.05
C ALA A 92 3.97 -16.90 -3.91
N GLY A 93 3.63 -16.58 -2.67
CA GLY A 93 4.25 -17.10 -1.45
C GLY A 93 5.54 -16.40 -1.02
N GLU A 94 6.05 -15.43 -1.78
CA GLU A 94 7.28 -14.68 -1.44
C GLU A 94 7.02 -13.36 -0.70
N VAL A 95 5.75 -12.92 -0.62
CA VAL A 95 5.33 -11.70 0.07
C VAL A 95 4.17 -12.01 1.02
N THR A 96 4.18 -11.39 2.20
CA THR A 96 3.07 -11.46 3.16
C THR A 96 2.80 -10.07 3.74
N LEU A 97 1.54 -9.72 3.99
CA LEU A 97 1.21 -8.51 4.74
C LEU A 97 1.57 -8.74 6.21
N ALA A 98 2.47 -7.92 6.76
CA ALA A 98 2.97 -8.07 8.11
C ALA A 98 2.76 -6.78 8.92
N ASP A 99 3.54 -6.62 9.99
CA ASP A 99 3.52 -5.45 10.88
C ASP A 99 3.98 -4.16 10.16
N SER A 100 4.35 -3.14 10.93
CA SER A 100 4.92 -1.91 10.38
C SER A 100 6.25 -2.13 9.65
N THR A 101 6.62 -1.17 8.81
CA THR A 101 7.90 -1.16 8.07
C THR A 101 9.11 -1.38 8.98
N SER A 102 9.21 -0.66 10.11
CA SER A 102 10.34 -0.79 11.03
C SER A 102 10.44 -2.16 11.68
N VAL A 103 9.30 -2.78 12.03
CA VAL A 103 9.26 -4.13 12.59
C VAL A 103 9.66 -5.18 11.55
N CYS A 104 9.16 -5.04 10.31
CA CYS A 104 9.54 -5.93 9.21
C CYS A 104 11.03 -5.81 8.87
N LEU A 105 11.56 -4.58 8.84
CA LEU A 105 12.99 -4.33 8.63
C LEU A 105 13.83 -4.96 9.74
N TYR A 106 13.44 -4.79 11.01
CA TYR A 106 14.14 -5.41 12.13
C TYR A 106 14.16 -6.94 12.01
N LYS A 107 13.01 -7.57 11.72
CA LYS A 107 12.92 -9.03 11.53
C LYS A 107 13.84 -9.50 10.40
N ALA A 108 13.82 -8.82 9.26
CA ALA A 108 14.66 -9.14 8.12
C ALA A 108 16.15 -8.97 8.44
N ALA A 109 16.55 -7.87 9.08
CA ALA A 109 17.93 -7.61 9.47
C ALA A 109 18.44 -8.63 10.49
N ALA A 110 17.64 -8.95 11.52
CA ALA A 110 17.99 -9.96 12.52
C ALA A 110 18.20 -11.33 11.88
N ALA A 111 17.30 -11.75 10.98
CA ALA A 111 17.43 -13.00 10.23
C ALA A 111 18.69 -13.01 9.33
N ALA A 112 18.96 -11.91 8.62
CA ALA A 112 20.13 -11.79 7.75
C ALA A 112 21.46 -11.85 8.52
N VAL A 113 21.54 -11.20 9.69
CA VAL A 113 22.72 -11.25 10.57
C VAL A 113 22.93 -12.67 11.11
N ALA A 114 21.87 -13.32 11.61
CA ALA A 114 21.94 -14.69 12.10
C ALA A 114 22.39 -15.69 11.02
N ALA A 115 22.00 -15.47 9.76
CA ALA A 115 22.39 -16.31 8.63
C ALA A 115 23.86 -16.17 8.20
N ARG A 116 24.58 -15.13 8.67
CA ARG A 116 25.97 -14.84 8.28
C ARG A 116 26.87 -14.64 9.51
N PRO A 117 27.10 -15.69 10.33
CA PRO A 117 27.94 -15.59 11.52
C PRO A 117 29.33 -15.06 11.19
N GLY A 118 29.86 -14.17 12.04
CA GLY A 118 31.17 -13.54 11.86
C GLY A 118 31.18 -12.29 10.97
N ARG A 119 30.09 -11.97 10.25
CA ARG A 119 29.94 -10.67 9.57
C ARG A 119 29.30 -9.66 10.52
N THR A 120 30.03 -8.61 10.89
CA THR A 120 29.63 -7.66 11.94
C THR A 120 29.30 -6.26 11.45
N ARG A 121 29.35 -6.01 10.14
CA ARG A 121 29.09 -4.68 9.56
C ARG A 121 27.83 -4.71 8.70
N ILE A 122 26.95 -3.75 8.96
CA ILE A 122 25.77 -3.42 8.15
C ILE A 122 26.09 -2.12 7.42
N ILE A 123 25.85 -2.07 6.12
CA ILE A 123 26.06 -0.87 5.28
C ILE A 123 24.69 -0.25 5.03
N THR A 124 24.60 1.06 5.23
CA THR A 124 23.42 1.91 4.95
C THR A 124 23.93 3.19 4.30
N ASP A 125 23.02 4.03 3.80
CA ASP A 125 23.31 5.36 3.27
C ASP A 125 23.01 6.48 4.29
N ASP A 126 23.64 7.64 4.09
CA ASP A 126 23.49 8.83 4.94
C ASP A 126 22.13 9.55 4.75
N LEU A 127 21.40 9.23 3.69
CA LEU A 127 20.09 9.81 3.36
C LEU A 127 18.94 8.88 3.74
N ASN A 128 19.23 7.79 4.45
CA ASN A 128 18.22 6.83 4.84
C ASN A 128 17.20 7.50 5.78
N PHE A 129 15.96 7.04 5.71
CA PHE A 129 14.93 7.52 6.63
C PHE A 129 15.35 7.20 8.07
N PRO A 130 15.07 8.08 9.07
CA PRO A 130 15.38 7.81 10.46
C PRO A 130 14.88 6.42 10.88
N SER A 131 15.83 5.55 11.23
CA SER A 131 15.62 4.11 11.48
C SER A 131 16.04 3.70 12.88
#